data_AF-A0A7S1CWY8-F1
#
_entry.id   AF-A0A7S1CWY8-F1
#
_cell.length_a   1.000
_cell.length_b   1.000
_cell.length_c   1.000
_cell.angle_alpha   90.00
_cell.angle_beta   90.00
_cell.angle_gamma   90.00
#
_symmetry.space_group_name_H-M   'P 1'
#
loop_
_entity.id
_entity.type
_entity.pdbx_description
1 polymer ?
#
loop_
_entity_poly.entity_id
_entity_poly.type
_entity_poly.pdbx_seq_one_letter_code
_entity_poly.pdbx_strand_id
1 'polypeptide(L)'
;RVHWQDMTTLEIRFITTVIGVMRNVTHSTPENCRELHDYSVSEMLIWRLLYGSKETPPPPPPPPPPDANRGVGGVRLPDSSCRWREAAFRTAGTLINMAEKCHDCAALYASNPILIQLLVESWDPYSKSTPLLHLGLAAILRAAKTQLLHPTTDYRQEWDTILQREQERKLMAQRREEERKEQL
;
A
#
# COMPACT_ATOMS: atom_id res chain seq x y z
N ARG A 1 -14.20 -14.26 14.93
CA ARG A 1 -13.57 -13.34 13.95
C ARG A 1 -14.31 -13.55 12.63
N VAL A 2 -14.86 -12.50 12.02
CA VAL A 2 -15.69 -12.63 10.80
C VAL A 2 -14.80 -12.48 9.57
N HIS A 3 -14.78 -13.50 8.69
CA HIS A 3 -14.09 -13.44 7.41
C HIS A 3 -14.90 -12.59 6.43
N TRP A 4 -14.27 -11.85 5.51
CA TRP A 4 -15.03 -10.99 4.57
C TRP A 4 -15.98 -11.77 3.68
N GLN A 5 -15.65 -13.03 3.42
CA GLN A 5 -16.50 -13.95 2.65
C GLN A 5 -17.81 -14.28 3.38
N ASP A 6 -17.81 -14.22 4.71
CA ASP A 6 -18.99 -14.48 5.54
C ASP A 6 -19.85 -13.23 5.72
N MET A 7 -19.37 -12.06 5.29
CA MET A 7 -20.07 -10.79 5.47
C MET A 7 -21.18 -10.64 4.44
N THR A 8 -22.33 -10.17 4.92
CA THR A 8 -23.43 -9.77 4.08
C THR A 8 -23.04 -8.55 3.21
N THR A 9 -23.75 -8.36 2.11
CA THR A 9 -23.59 -7.17 1.26
C THR A 9 -23.78 -5.88 2.05
N LEU A 10 -24.69 -5.87 3.04
CA LEU A 10 -24.95 -4.70 3.86
C LEU A 10 -23.74 -4.36 4.75
N GLU A 11 -23.13 -5.36 5.39
CA GLU A 11 -21.96 -5.15 6.23
C GLU A 11 -20.73 -4.71 5.43
N ILE A 12 -20.52 -5.28 4.23
CA ILE A 12 -19.43 -4.85 3.34
C ILE A 12 -19.62 -3.38 2.95
N ARG A 13 -20.85 -2.97 2.59
CA ARG A 13 -21.16 -1.57 2.27
C ARG A 13 -20.91 -0.65 3.47
N PHE A 14 -21.39 -1.03 4.65
CA PHE A 14 -21.19 -0.26 5.87
C PHE A 14 -19.70 -0.03 6.14
N ILE A 15 -18.88 -1.08 6.10
CA ILE A 15 -17.44 -0.96 6.33
C ILE A 15 -16.75 -0.14 5.24
N THR A 16 -17.13 -0.34 3.96
CA THR A 16 -16.60 0.47 2.85
C THR A 16 -16.85 1.97 3.07
N THR A 17 -18.04 2.32 3.57
CA THR A 17 -18.38 3.71 3.93
C THR A 17 -17.53 4.21 5.09
N VAL A 18 -17.39 3.45 6.17
CA VAL A 18 -16.56 3.81 7.33
C VAL A 18 -15.11 4.05 6.91
N ILE A 19 -14.52 3.15 6.12
CA ILE A 19 -13.16 3.32 5.59
C ILE A 19 -13.08 4.54 4.66
N GLY A 20 -14.14 4.81 3.90
CA GLY A 20 -14.26 6.04 3.10
C GLY A 20 -14.14 7.31 3.94
N VAL A 21 -14.82 7.35 5.10
CA VAL A 21 -14.72 8.47 6.04
C VAL A 21 -13.30 8.56 6.61
N MET A 22 -12.70 7.45 7.03
CA MET A 22 -11.32 7.41 7.53
C MET A 22 -10.31 7.92 6.49
N ARG A 23 -10.47 7.54 5.22
CA ARG A 23 -9.63 8.04 4.12
C ARG A 23 -9.71 9.55 3.99
N ASN A 24 -10.90 10.12 4.11
CA ASN A 24 -11.10 11.57 4.05
C ASN A 24 -10.47 12.27 5.26
N VAL A 25 -10.68 11.73 6.47
CA VAL A 25 -10.10 12.25 7.73
C VAL A 25 -8.57 12.27 7.69
N THR A 26 -7.96 11.20 7.16
CA THR A 26 -6.50 11.06 7.02
C THR A 26 -5.90 11.89 5.87
N HIS A 27 -6.74 12.43 4.99
CA HIS A 27 -6.29 13.39 3.98
C HIS A 27 -6.09 14.79 4.59
N SER A 28 -6.79 15.12 5.69
CA SER A 28 -6.87 16.49 6.22
C SER A 28 -5.61 16.95 6.95
N THR A 29 -5.26 16.34 8.09
CA THR A 29 -4.19 16.86 8.96
C THR A 29 -3.34 15.74 9.58
N PRO A 30 -2.09 16.04 9.99
CA PRO A 30 -1.25 15.10 10.72
C PRO A 30 -1.81 14.67 12.08
N GLU A 31 -2.53 15.55 12.78
CA GLU A 31 -3.12 15.29 14.09
C GLU A 31 -4.15 14.16 14.00
N ASN A 32 -5.03 14.21 13.00
CA ASN A 32 -6.01 13.14 12.75
C ASN A 32 -5.32 11.79 12.50
N CYS A 33 -4.23 11.78 11.73
CA CYS A 33 -3.48 10.55 11.47
C CYS A 33 -2.83 10.00 12.74
N ARG A 34 -2.34 10.87 13.62
CA ARG A 34 -1.75 10.48 14.91
C ARG A 34 -2.81 9.94 15.86
N GLU A 35 -3.93 10.63 16.03
CA GLU A 35 -5.02 10.14 16.89
C GLU A 35 -5.51 8.77 16.44
N LEU A 36 -5.74 8.57 15.14
CA LEU A 36 -6.13 7.26 14.61
C LEU A 36 -5.07 6.17 14.89
N HIS A 37 -3.79 6.52 14.80
CA HIS A 37 -2.70 5.61 15.17
C HIS A 37 -2.71 5.28 16.66
N ASP A 38 -2.85 6.28 17.53
CA ASP A 38 -2.89 6.12 18.98
C ASP A 38 -4.07 5.24 19.43
N TYR A 39 -5.19 5.28 18.69
CA TYR A 39 -6.34 4.36 18.88
C TYR A 39 -6.20 3.01 18.15
N SER A 40 -5.01 2.66 17.67
CA SER A 40 -4.70 1.40 16.97
C SER A 40 -5.51 1.15 15.69
N VAL A 41 -6.02 2.20 15.05
CA VAL A 41 -6.78 2.09 13.79
C VAL A 41 -5.86 1.60 12.67
N SER A 42 -4.61 2.05 12.64
CA SER A 42 -3.59 1.58 11.70
C SER A 42 -3.42 0.06 11.73
N GLU A 43 -3.25 -0.52 12.92
CA GLU A 43 -3.03 -1.95 13.14
C GLU A 43 -4.26 -2.75 12.74
N MET A 44 -5.45 -2.25 13.10
CA MET A 44 -6.70 -2.83 12.66
C MET A 44 -6.80 -2.86 11.13
N LEU A 45 -6.48 -1.74 10.45
CA LEU A 45 -6.52 -1.64 8.99
C LEU A 45 -5.48 -2.56 8.32
N ILE A 46 -4.25 -2.63 8.84
CA ILE A 46 -3.21 -3.56 8.39
C ILE A 46 -3.72 -5.00 8.51
N TRP A 47 -4.25 -5.36 9.69
CA TRP A 47 -4.77 -6.69 9.93
C TRP A 47 -5.89 -7.03 8.95
N ARG A 48 -6.83 -6.10 8.74
CA ARG A 48 -7.93 -6.27 7.78
C ARG A 48 -7.43 -6.45 6.35
N LEU A 49 -6.39 -5.73 5.95
CA LEU A 49 -5.82 -5.83 4.61
C LEU A 49 -5.06 -7.15 4.42
N LEU A 50 -4.20 -7.54 5.36
CA LEU A 50 -3.35 -8.73 5.24
C LEU A 50 -4.13 -10.03 5.39
N TYR A 51 -5.02 -10.10 6.38
CA TYR A 51 -5.74 -11.33 6.70
C TYR A 51 -7.12 -11.40 6.05
N GLY A 52 -7.65 -10.27 5.60
CA GLY A 52 -8.84 -10.25 4.77
C GLY A 52 -8.62 -10.74 3.34
N SER A 53 -7.38 -10.71 2.87
CA SER A 53 -6.99 -11.13 1.53
C SER A 53 -6.80 -12.63 1.35
N LYS A 54 -6.88 -13.42 2.43
CA LYS A 54 -6.75 -14.88 2.31
C LYS A 54 -8.03 -15.47 1.76
N GLU A 55 -8.14 -15.54 0.45
CA GLU A 55 -9.13 -16.42 -0.17
C GLU A 55 -8.85 -17.86 0.27
N THR A 56 -9.89 -18.59 0.65
CA THR A 56 -9.84 -20.04 0.80
C THR A 56 -9.23 -20.63 -0.47
N PRO A 57 -8.16 -21.45 -0.39
CA PRO A 57 -7.50 -21.94 -1.58
C PRO A 57 -8.50 -22.71 -2.47
N PRO A 58 -8.50 -22.50 -3.79
CA PRO A 58 -9.23 -23.39 -4.69
C PRO A 58 -8.73 -24.83 -4.49
N PRO A 59 -9.58 -25.85 -4.76
CA PRO A 59 -9.13 -27.24 -4.72
C PRO A 59 -7.85 -27.41 -5.55
N PRO A 60 -6.90 -28.26 -5.12
CA PRO A 60 -5.56 -28.29 -5.70
C PRO A 60 -5.62 -28.52 -7.22
N PRO A 61 -4.97 -27.67 -8.03
CA PRO A 61 -4.82 -27.93 -9.45
C PRO A 61 -3.93 -29.16 -9.68
N PRO A 62 -4.07 -29.85 -10.83
CA PRO A 62 -3.14 -30.92 -11.22
C PRO A 62 -1.68 -30.41 -11.18
N PRO A 63 -0.70 -31.27 -10.86
CA PRO A 63 0.68 -30.86 -10.68
C PRO A 63 1.22 -30.12 -11.92
N PRO A 64 1.81 -28.92 -11.75
CA PRO A 64 2.32 -28.13 -12.86
C PRO A 64 3.60 -28.74 -13.46
N PRO A 65 3.88 -28.50 -14.75
CA PRO A 65 5.16 -28.87 -15.36
C PRO A 65 6.34 -28.16 -14.64
N PRO A 66 7.54 -28.77 -14.65
CA PRO A 66 8.69 -28.40 -13.80
C PRO A 66 9.26 -26.98 -13.97
N ASP A 67 8.72 -26.16 -14.89
CA ASP A 67 9.21 -24.81 -15.19
C ASP A 67 8.33 -23.66 -14.65
N ALA A 68 7.29 -23.95 -13.86
CA ALA A 68 6.39 -22.93 -13.29
C ALA A 68 6.98 -22.14 -12.10
N ASN A 69 8.30 -21.94 -12.07
CA ASN A 69 9.03 -21.36 -10.93
C ASN A 69 9.01 -19.82 -10.89
N ARG A 70 7.87 -19.19 -11.22
CA ARG A 70 7.61 -17.77 -10.92
C ARG A 70 6.21 -17.58 -10.40
N GLY A 71 6.12 -17.46 -9.10
CA GLY A 71 4.90 -17.06 -8.43
C GLY A 71 4.91 -17.57 -7.01
N VAL A 72 5.78 -17.00 -6.16
CA VAL A 72 5.41 -16.90 -4.74
C VAL A 72 3.97 -16.41 -4.74
N GLY A 73 3.05 -17.17 -4.12
CA GLY A 73 1.62 -16.85 -4.05
C GLY A 73 1.43 -15.51 -3.35
N GLY A 74 1.68 -14.44 -4.10
CA GLY A 74 1.90 -13.10 -3.61
C GLY A 74 0.61 -12.59 -3.02
N VAL A 75 0.68 -12.00 -1.84
CA VAL A 75 -0.47 -11.33 -1.26
C VAL A 75 -0.77 -10.15 -2.18
N ARG A 76 -1.90 -10.23 -2.89
CA ARG A 76 -2.39 -9.18 -3.78
C ARG A 76 -3.66 -8.58 -3.21
N LEU A 77 -3.93 -7.34 -3.59
CA LEU A 77 -5.26 -6.81 -3.40
C LEU A 77 -6.26 -7.62 -4.24
N PRO A 78 -7.49 -7.79 -3.73
CA PRO A 78 -8.55 -8.53 -4.40
C PRO A 78 -8.85 -7.98 -5.79
N ASP A 79 -9.15 -8.88 -6.73
CA ASP A 79 -9.58 -8.51 -8.06
C ASP A 79 -11.06 -8.05 -8.10
N SER A 80 -11.53 -7.68 -9.30
CA SER A 80 -12.88 -7.16 -9.51
C SER A 80 -14.00 -8.15 -9.19
N SER A 81 -13.72 -9.45 -9.08
CA SER A 81 -14.71 -10.45 -8.68
C SER A 81 -15.02 -10.42 -7.19
N CYS A 82 -14.11 -9.84 -6.39
CA CYS A 82 -14.24 -9.85 -4.94
C CYS A 82 -15.06 -8.65 -4.41
N ARG A 83 -16.10 -8.93 -3.62
CA ARG A 83 -17.02 -7.91 -3.10
C ARG A 83 -16.37 -6.88 -2.19
N TRP A 84 -15.31 -7.25 -1.48
CA TRP A 84 -14.59 -6.37 -0.56
C TRP A 84 -13.47 -5.56 -1.24
N ARG A 85 -13.31 -5.68 -2.59
CA ARG A 85 -12.28 -4.97 -3.35
C ARG A 85 -12.23 -3.48 -3.04
N GLU A 86 -13.38 -2.81 -3.10
CA GLU A 86 -13.42 -1.37 -2.86
C GLU A 86 -12.93 -1.00 -1.46
N ALA A 87 -13.35 -1.74 -0.43
CA ALA A 87 -12.86 -1.56 0.94
C ALA A 87 -11.34 -1.78 1.03
N ALA A 88 -10.79 -2.77 0.31
CA ALA A 88 -9.36 -3.05 0.25
C ALA A 88 -8.55 -1.86 -0.28
N PHE A 89 -8.94 -1.34 -1.44
CA PHE A 89 -8.26 -0.20 -2.07
C PHE A 89 -8.42 1.08 -1.24
N ARG A 90 -9.58 1.29 -0.62
CA ARG A 90 -9.77 2.42 0.32
C ARG A 90 -8.92 2.26 1.58
N THR A 91 -8.74 1.04 2.08
CA THR A 91 -7.86 0.74 3.22
C THR A 91 -6.41 1.04 2.87
N ALA A 92 -5.93 0.52 1.73
CA ALA A 92 -4.58 0.80 1.24
C ALA A 92 -4.33 2.32 1.10
N GLY A 93 -5.28 3.05 0.48
CA GLY A 93 -5.20 4.51 0.36
C GLY A 93 -5.21 5.22 1.71
N THR A 94 -5.96 4.73 2.70
CA THR A 94 -5.98 5.29 4.07
C THR A 94 -4.63 5.10 4.75
N LEU A 95 -4.05 3.90 4.68
CA LEU A 95 -2.72 3.61 5.24
C LEU A 95 -1.66 4.50 4.59
N ILE A 96 -1.66 4.63 3.26
CA ILE A 96 -0.74 5.51 2.55
C ILE A 96 -0.90 6.97 3.01
N ASN A 97 -2.13 7.49 3.12
CA ASN A 97 -2.38 8.85 3.63
C ASN A 97 -1.84 9.06 5.05
N MET A 98 -2.00 8.06 5.93
CA MET A 98 -1.50 8.12 7.30
C MET A 98 0.03 8.13 7.33
N ALA A 99 0.70 7.30 6.54
CA ALA A 99 2.17 7.24 6.49
C ALA A 99 2.80 8.55 6.00
N GLU A 100 2.09 9.28 5.14
CA GLU A 100 2.55 10.57 4.65
C GLU A 100 2.68 11.61 5.77
N LYS A 101 1.75 11.58 6.72
CA LYS A 101 1.60 12.63 7.74
C LYS A 101 2.07 12.21 9.12
N CYS A 102 2.19 10.90 9.38
CA CYS A 102 2.59 10.34 10.67
C CYS A 102 3.81 9.43 10.48
N HIS A 103 4.94 9.83 11.06
CA HIS A 103 6.19 9.07 10.97
C HIS A 103 6.08 7.71 11.67
N ASP A 104 5.36 7.63 12.78
CA ASP A 104 5.17 6.37 13.53
C ASP A 104 4.36 5.36 12.71
N CYS A 105 3.34 5.83 11.98
CA CYS A 105 2.64 5.02 10.98
C CYS A 105 3.60 4.50 9.90
N ALA A 106 4.42 5.37 9.31
CA ALA A 106 5.39 4.96 8.29
C ALA A 106 6.37 3.91 8.83
N ALA A 107 6.86 4.09 10.06
CA ALA A 107 7.76 3.17 10.74
C ALA A 107 7.08 1.83 11.06
N LEU A 108 5.83 1.85 11.51
CA LEU A 108 5.03 0.64 11.73
C LEU A 108 4.83 -0.11 10.42
N TYR A 109 4.47 0.56 9.33
CA TYR A 109 4.19 -0.10 8.05
C TYR A 109 5.47 -0.64 7.41
N ALA A 110 6.57 0.09 7.57
CA ALA A 110 7.89 -0.33 7.13
C ALA A 110 8.32 -1.67 7.73
N SER A 111 7.89 -1.99 8.96
CA SER A 111 8.22 -3.25 9.62
C SER A 111 7.61 -4.51 8.97
N ASN A 112 6.72 -4.35 7.98
CA ASN A 112 5.98 -5.45 7.36
C ASN A 112 6.19 -5.50 5.83
N PRO A 113 7.12 -6.34 5.34
CA PRO A 113 7.40 -6.45 3.90
C PRO A 113 6.20 -6.84 3.03
N ILE A 114 5.29 -7.65 3.55
CA ILE A 114 4.08 -8.08 2.84
C ILE A 114 3.14 -6.89 2.63
N LEU A 115 2.98 -6.05 3.66
CA LEU A 115 2.20 -4.83 3.57
C LEU A 115 2.82 -3.87 2.55
N ILE A 116 4.14 -3.66 2.60
CA ILE A 116 4.83 -2.79 1.63
C ILE A 116 4.55 -3.26 0.21
N GLN A 117 4.73 -4.55 -0.06
CA GLN A 117 4.49 -5.12 -1.39
C GLN A 117 3.05 -4.89 -1.85
N LEU A 118 2.07 -5.14 -0.99
CA LEU A 118 0.66 -4.87 -1.27
C LEU A 118 0.39 -3.39 -1.60
N LEU A 119 0.97 -2.47 -0.84
CA LEU A 119 0.78 -1.04 -1.04
C LEU A 119 1.47 -0.57 -2.34
N VAL A 120 2.65 -1.10 -2.66
CA VAL A 120 3.34 -0.83 -3.94
C VAL A 120 2.51 -1.34 -5.11
N GLU A 121 2.00 -2.58 -5.05
CA GLU A 121 1.15 -3.13 -6.10
C GLU A 121 -0.16 -2.36 -6.27
N SER A 122 -0.75 -1.87 -5.17
CA SER A 122 -1.96 -1.04 -5.21
C SER A 122 -1.80 0.30 -5.92
N TRP A 123 -0.56 0.78 -6.02
CA TRP A 123 -0.19 2.03 -6.67
C TRP A 123 0.09 1.87 -8.18
N ASP A 124 0.18 0.63 -8.67
CA ASP A 124 0.47 0.26 -10.07
C ASP A 124 1.74 0.94 -10.66
N PRO A 125 2.94 0.47 -10.29
CA PRO A 125 4.20 1.02 -10.81
C PRO A 125 4.42 0.74 -12.31
N TYR A 126 3.60 -0.13 -12.93
CA TYR A 126 3.77 -0.65 -14.28
C TYR A 126 2.86 0.02 -15.31
N SER A 127 1.98 0.93 -14.88
CA SER A 127 1.18 1.71 -15.82
C SER A 127 2.10 2.52 -16.76
N LYS A 128 1.71 2.64 -18.04
CA LYS A 128 2.51 3.30 -19.10
C LYS A 128 2.89 4.74 -18.77
N SER A 129 2.12 5.39 -17.90
CA SER A 129 2.43 6.66 -17.29
C SER A 129 2.71 6.41 -15.82
N THR A 130 3.95 6.05 -15.46
CA THR A 130 4.28 5.78 -14.05
C THR A 130 3.82 6.96 -13.21
N PRO A 131 2.82 6.79 -12.33
CA PRO A 131 2.23 7.92 -11.61
C PRO A 131 3.29 8.54 -10.70
N LEU A 132 3.02 9.73 -10.17
CA LEU A 132 3.84 10.30 -9.10
C LEU A 132 3.78 9.38 -7.89
N LEU A 133 4.95 9.06 -7.30
CA LEU A 133 4.98 8.21 -6.12
C LEU A 133 4.23 8.93 -5.00
N HIS A 134 3.20 8.27 -4.47
CA HIS A 134 2.44 8.85 -3.38
C HIS A 134 3.39 9.13 -2.21
N LEU A 135 3.32 10.33 -1.63
CA LEU A 135 4.29 10.77 -0.61
C LEU A 135 4.32 9.83 0.59
N GLY A 136 3.14 9.33 1.02
CA GLY A 136 3.05 8.25 2.00
C GLY A 136 3.77 6.96 1.64
N LEU A 137 3.66 6.48 0.40
CA LEU A 137 4.38 5.27 -0.03
C LEU A 137 5.89 5.52 -0.03
N ALA A 138 6.33 6.71 -0.44
CA ALA A 138 7.73 7.12 -0.33
C ALA A 138 8.22 7.14 1.13
N ALA A 139 7.39 7.62 2.07
CA ALA A 139 7.71 7.62 3.49
C ALA A 139 7.90 6.21 4.04
N ILE A 140 7.01 5.27 3.68
CA ILE A 140 7.12 3.85 4.06
C ILE A 140 8.42 3.24 3.53
N LEU A 141 8.71 3.39 2.24
CA LEU A 141 9.91 2.81 1.63
C LEU A 141 11.20 3.37 2.22
N ARG A 142 11.24 4.66 2.54
CA ARG A 142 12.38 5.29 3.24
C ARG A 142 12.54 4.76 4.65
N ALA A 143 11.44 4.66 5.41
CA ALA A 143 11.47 4.09 6.75
C ALA A 143 11.96 2.62 6.72
N ALA A 144 11.51 1.82 5.76
CA ALA A 144 11.95 0.44 5.57
C ALA A 144 13.46 0.35 5.27
N LYS A 145 13.98 1.27 4.46
CA LYS A 145 15.42 1.37 4.16
C LYS A 145 16.26 1.68 5.40
N THR A 146 15.77 2.58 6.28
CA THR A 146 16.46 2.95 7.52
C THR A 146 16.44 1.84 8.56
N GLN A 147 15.33 1.09 8.65
CA GLN A 147 15.16 0.03 9.65
C GLN A 147 16.03 -1.22 9.41
N LEU A 148 16.82 -1.27 8.33
CA LEU A 148 17.71 -2.40 8.00
C LEU A 148 17.03 -3.76 8.10
N LEU A 149 15.73 -3.84 7.75
CA LEU A 149 15.06 -5.14 7.61
C LEU A 149 15.92 -6.00 6.68
N HIS A 150 16.41 -7.10 7.25
CA HIS A 150 17.52 -7.91 6.73
C HIS A 150 17.30 -8.38 5.27
N PRO A 151 18.37 -8.78 4.55
CA PRO A 151 18.46 -8.88 3.08
C PRO A 151 17.65 -10.03 2.43
N THR A 152 16.72 -10.67 3.12
CA THR A 152 16.08 -11.89 2.63
C THR A 152 14.92 -11.64 1.67
N THR A 153 14.51 -10.38 1.44
CA THR A 153 13.41 -10.07 0.53
C THR A 153 13.91 -9.62 -0.83
N ASP A 154 13.62 -10.43 -1.85
CA ASP A 154 13.83 -10.16 -3.30
C ASP A 154 13.33 -8.76 -3.73
N TYR A 155 12.36 -8.20 -3.00
CA TYR A 155 11.73 -6.91 -3.31
C TYR A 155 12.58 -5.67 -3.00
N ARG A 156 13.70 -5.80 -2.26
CA ARG A 156 14.50 -4.62 -1.86
C ARG A 156 15.05 -3.84 -3.05
N GLN A 157 15.55 -4.55 -4.06
CA GLN A 157 16.06 -3.91 -5.28
C GLN A 157 14.94 -3.20 -6.05
N GLU A 158 13.73 -3.78 -6.08
CA GLU A 158 12.56 -3.15 -6.69
C GLU A 158 12.19 -1.85 -5.95
N TRP A 159 12.15 -1.87 -4.62
CA TRP A 159 11.83 -0.71 -3.80
C TRP A 159 12.86 0.42 -3.94
N ASP A 160 14.15 0.09 -3.94
CA ASP A 160 15.22 1.06 -4.19
C ASP A 160 15.11 1.65 -5.61
N THR A 161 14.76 0.83 -6.61
CA THR A 161 14.51 1.30 -7.98
C THR A 161 13.33 2.27 -8.04
N ILE A 162 12.24 1.99 -7.33
CA ILE A 162 11.06 2.87 -7.24
C ILE A 162 11.45 4.22 -6.61
N LEU A 163 12.19 4.19 -5.49
CA LEU A 163 12.65 5.40 -4.82
C LEU A 163 13.61 6.23 -5.70
N GLN A 164 14.52 5.57 -6.41
CA GLN A 164 15.46 6.23 -7.31
C GLN A 164 14.72 6.92 -8.48
N ARG A 165 13.79 6.23 -9.14
CA ARG A 165 12.98 6.82 -10.21
C ARG A 165 12.21 8.05 -9.73
N GLU A 166 11.67 8.01 -8.52
CA GLU A 166 10.99 9.16 -7.93
C GLU A 166 11.95 10.34 -7.68
N GLN A 167 13.16 10.07 -7.22
CA GLN A 167 14.18 11.10 -7.01
C GLN A 167 14.61 11.74 -8.33
N GLU A 168 14.84 10.94 -9.38
CA GLU A 168 15.17 11.43 -10.73
C GLU A 168 14.06 12.32 -11.29
N ARG A 169 12.79 11.91 -11.12
CA ARG A 169 11.63 12.74 -11.52
C ARG A 169 11.61 14.09 -10.82
N LYS A 170 11.83 14.13 -9.50
CA LYS A 170 11.86 15.38 -8.72
C LYS A 170 12.97 16.32 -9.20
N LEU A 171 14.17 15.78 -9.46
CA LEU A 171 15.30 16.56 -9.99
C LEU A 171 15.01 17.13 -11.39
N MET A 172 14.32 16.37 -12.26
CA MET A 172 13.91 16.90 -13.57
C MET A 172 12.85 17.98 -13.46
N ALA A 173 11.87 17.83 -12.55
CA ALA A 173 10.85 18.83 -12.32
C ALA A 173 11.43 20.14 -11.76
N GLN A 174 12.40 20.04 -10.83
CA GLN A 174 13.11 21.20 -10.28
C GLN A 174 13.88 21.96 -11.37
N ARG A 175 14.65 21.26 -12.20
CA ARG A 175 15.39 21.89 -13.32
C ARG A 175 14.47 22.64 -14.28
N ARG A 176 13.33 22.04 -14.67
CA ARG A 176 12.34 22.70 -15.54
C ARG A 176 11.76 23.97 -14.91
N GLU A 177 11.56 23.95 -13.59
CA GLU A 177 11.04 25.10 -12.86
C GLU A 177 12.09 26.22 -12.74
N GLU A 178 13.37 25.88 -12.57
CA GLU A 178 14.49 26.82 -12.57
C GLU A 178 14.66 27.46 -13.96
N GLU A 179 14.68 26.67 -15.03
CA GLU A 179 14.73 27.17 -16.42
C GLU A 179 13.57 28.13 -16.72
N ARG A 180 12.36 27.84 -16.22
CA ARG A 180 11.20 28.73 -16.36
C ARG A 180 11.40 30.06 -15.64
N LYS A 181 12.03 30.05 -14.47
CA LYS A 181 12.31 31.27 -13.68
C LYS A 181 13.39 32.13 -14.32
N GLU A 182 14.38 31.52 -14.98
CA GLU A 182 15.43 32.25 -15.70
C GLU A 182 14.93 32.94 -16.98
N GLN A 183 13.79 32.49 -17.53
CA GLN A 183 13.15 33.05 -18.73
C GLN A 183 12.16 34.19 -18.44
N LEU A 184 11.89 34.49 -17.16
CA LEU A 184 10.97 35.55 -16.70
C LEU A 184 11.75 36.76 -16.16
#